data_AF-A0AA44IGM6-F1
#
_entry.id   AF-A0AA44IGM6-F1
#
_cell.length_a   1.000
_cell.length_b   1.000
_cell.length_c   1.000
_cell.angle_alpha   90.00
_cell.angle_beta   90.00
_cell.angle_gamma   90.00
#
_symmetry.space_group_name_H-M   'P 1'
#
loop_
_entity.id
_entity.type
_entity.pdbx_description
1 polymer ?
#
loop_
_entity_poly.entity_id
_entity_poly.type
_entity_poly.pdbx_seq_one_letter_code
_entity_poly.pdbx_strand_id
1 'polypeptide(L)' 'MKKRFKNPYFWLGLGGVIFSSSGVDFNTLTSWSLLGNALLSILSNPVAVVAVIAALIGVCVDPSTQGLKDTK' A
#
# COMPACT_ATOMS: atom_id res chain seq x y z
N MET A 1 -11.65 9.12 -9.24
CA MET A 1 -11.50 7.89 -8.40
C MET A 1 -12.13 6.62 -9.00
N LYS A 2 -13.39 6.61 -9.48
CA LYS A 2 -14.11 5.39 -9.92
C LYS A 2 -13.48 4.58 -11.07
N LYS A 3 -12.71 5.21 -11.98
CA LYS A 3 -11.97 4.51 -13.06
C LYS A 3 -10.64 3.89 -12.60
N ARG A 4 -10.01 4.42 -11.54
CA ARG A 4 -8.70 3.95 -11.02
C ARG A 4 -8.81 2.61 -10.31
N PHE A 5 -9.87 2.39 -9.52
CA PHE A 5 -10.16 1.09 -8.89
C PHE A 5 -10.49 -0.03 -9.89
N LYS A 6 -10.89 0.31 -11.13
CA LYS A 6 -11.07 -0.68 -12.22
C LYS A 6 -9.76 -1.00 -12.94
N ASN A 7 -8.68 -0.26 -12.69
CA ASN A 7 -7.40 -0.46 -13.36
C ASN A 7 -6.56 -1.51 -12.59
N PRO A 8 -6.23 -2.68 -13.18
CA PRO A 8 -5.40 -3.69 -12.51
C PRO A 8 -4.01 -3.17 -12.11
N TYR A 9 -3.44 -2.22 -12.87
CA TYR A 9 -2.16 -1.61 -12.53
C TYR A 9 -2.19 -0.79 -11.23
N PHE A 10 -3.36 -0.22 -10.87
CA PHE A 10 -3.52 0.49 -9.61
C PHE A 10 -3.38 -0.47 -8.41
N TRP A 11 -3.96 -1.67 -8.50
CA TRP A 11 -3.86 -2.68 -7.47
C TRP A 11 -2.44 -3.26 -7.34
N LEU A 12 -1.73 -3.41 -8.46
CA LEU A 12 -0.30 -3.78 -8.43
C LEU A 12 0.56 -2.72 -7.73
N GLY A 13 0.36 -1.44 -8.06
CA GLY A 13 1.05 -0.33 -7.39
C GLY A 13 0.72 -0.25 -5.89
N LEU A 14 -0.55 -0.45 -5.53
CA LEU A 14 -1.01 -0.49 -4.15
C LEU A 14 -0.32 -1.61 -3.36
N GLY A 15 -0.26 -2.80 -3.93
CA GLY A 15 0.46 -3.93 -3.33
C GLY A 15 1.94 -3.60 -3.13
N GLY A 16 2.61 -3.06 -4.14
CA GLY A 16 4.03 -2.68 -4.04
C GLY A 16 4.30 -1.65 -2.93
N VAL A 17 3.42 -0.67 -2.77
CA VAL A 17 3.53 0.35 -1.72
C VAL A 17 3.32 -0.25 -0.32
N ILE A 18 2.36 -1.17 -0.14
CA ILE A 18 2.13 -1.87 1.13
C ILE A 18 3.36 -2.71 1.52
N PHE A 19 3.94 -3.45 0.58
CA PHE A 19 5.13 -4.26 0.87
C PHE A 19 6.39 -3.39 1.10
N SER A 20 6.57 -2.31 0.36
CA SER A 20 7.69 -1.38 0.55
C SER A 20 7.62 -0.66 1.89
N SER A 21 6.42 -0.24 2.31
CA SER A 21 6.23 0.49 3.58
C SER A 21 6.25 -0.40 4.82
N SER A 22 5.97 -1.70 4.67
CA SER A 22 5.95 -2.65 5.79
C SER A 22 7.31 -3.23 6.15
N GLY A 23 8.34 -3.01 5.33
CA GLY A 23 9.69 -3.52 5.58
C GLY A 23 9.80 -5.05 5.51
N VAL A 24 8.85 -5.72 4.85
CA VAL A 24 8.89 -7.17 4.65
C VAL A 24 9.99 -7.53 3.67
N ASP A 25 10.85 -8.48 4.06
CA ASP A 25 11.91 -8.97 3.20
C ASP A 25 11.35 -9.92 2.14
N PHE A 26 11.36 -9.48 0.88
CA PHE A 26 10.83 -10.26 -0.25
C PHE A 26 11.56 -11.59 -0.45
N ASN A 27 12.80 -11.73 0.01
CA ASN A 27 13.52 -13.00 -0.06
C ASN A 27 12.86 -14.09 0.80
N THR A 28 12.07 -13.70 1.80
CA THR A 28 11.34 -14.64 2.67
C THR A 28 10.01 -15.08 2.07
N LEU A 29 9.54 -14.43 0.99
CA LEU A 29 8.27 -14.71 0.31
C LEU A 29 8.43 -15.80 -0.75
N THR A 30 8.90 -16.98 -0.34
CA THR A 30 9.15 -18.11 -1.26
C THR A 30 7.91 -18.98 -1.52
N SER A 31 6.82 -18.77 -0.78
CA SER A 31 5.56 -19.49 -0.96
C SER A 31 4.33 -18.63 -0.66
N TRP A 32 3.18 -19.00 -1.22
CA TRP A 32 1.90 -18.33 -0.98
C TRP A 32 1.47 -18.35 0.50
N SER A 33 1.90 -19.36 1.26
CA SER A 33 1.63 -19.44 2.70
C SER A 33 2.44 -18.39 3.48
N LEU A 34 3.71 -18.21 3.12
CA LEU A 34 4.58 -17.19 3.72
C LEU A 34 4.09 -15.77 3.38
N LEU A 35 3.52 -15.57 2.19
CA LEU A 35 2.88 -14.32 1.81
C LEU A 35 1.71 -13.96 2.74
N GLY A 36 0.83 -14.91 3.05
CA GLY A 36 -0.27 -14.69 3.98
C GLY A 36 0.20 -14.38 5.41
N ASN A 37 1.20 -15.12 5.88
CA ASN A 37 1.79 -14.89 7.21
C ASN A 37 2.50 -13.53 7.29
N ALA A 38 3.19 -13.12 6.23
CA ALA A 38 3.79 -11.79 6.15
C ALA A 38 2.70 -10.72 6.24
N LEU A 39 1.59 -10.86 5.52
CA LEU A 39 0.47 -9.91 5.59
C LEU A 39 -0.11 -9.80 7.01
N LEU A 40 -0.29 -10.92 7.70
CA LEU A 40 -0.77 -10.95 9.09
C LEU A 40 0.24 -10.33 10.07
N SER A 41 1.54 -10.53 9.83
CA SER A 41 2.62 -9.92 10.61
C SER A 41 2.61 -8.39 10.47
N ILE A 42 2.36 -7.87 9.27
CA ILE A 42 2.18 -6.44 9.01
C ILE A 42 1.01 -5.90 9.83
N LEU A 43 -0.14 -6.57 9.83
CA LEU A 43 -1.31 -6.14 10.62
C LEU A 43 -1.10 -6.25 12.13
N SER A 44 -0.26 -7.18 12.59
CA SER A 44 0.05 -7.38 14.00
C SER A 44 1.07 -6.38 14.54
N ASN A 45 1.79 -5.68 13.64
CA ASN A 45 2.78 -4.68 14.01
C ASN A 45 2.19 -3.26 13.91
N PRO A 46 1.98 -2.55 15.03
CA PRO A 46 1.36 -1.23 15.03
C PRO A 46 2.13 -0.19 14.20
N VAL A 47 3.45 -0.31 14.12
CA VAL A 47 4.29 0.59 13.29
C VAL A 47 4.07 0.31 11.81
N ALA A 48 4.01 -0.97 11.41
CA ALA A 48 3.76 -1.36 10.03
C ALA A 48 2.34 -0.98 9.59
N VAL A 49 1.35 -1.11 10.48
CA VAL A 49 -0.02 -0.63 10.23
C VAL A 49 -0.04 0.87 9.96
N VAL A 50 0.61 1.68 10.80
CA VAL A 50 0.70 3.13 10.60
C VAL A 50 1.43 3.48 9.30
N ALA A 51 2.50 2.76 8.97
CA ALA A 51 3.24 2.95 7.72
C ALA A 51 2.37 2.63 6.49
N VAL A 52 1.61 1.53 6.52
CA VAL A 52 0.67 1.16 5.47
C VAL A 52 -0.45 2.20 5.35
N ILE A 53 -1.01 2.67 6.46
CA ILE A 53 -2.02 3.74 6.44
C ILE A 53 -1.44 5.03 5.84
N ALA A 54 -0.24 5.44 6.24
CA ALA A 54 0.43 6.61 5.67
C ALA A 54 0.71 6.44 4.18
N ALA A 55 1.07 5.24 3.75
CA ALA A 55 1.32 4.93 2.35
C ALA A 55 0.02 4.88 1.53
N LEU A 56 -1.07 4.36 2.09
CA LEU A 56 -2.42 4.43 1.51
C LEU A 56 -2.90 5.87 1.38
N ILE A 57 -2.65 6.70 2.40
CA ILE A 57 -2.88 8.13 2.34
C ILE A 57 -2.03 8.74 1.23
N GLY A 58 -0.74 8.42 1.10
CA GLY A 58 0.10 8.92 0.01
C GLY A 58 -0.32 8.46 -1.40
N VAL A 59 -0.89 7.25 -1.53
CA VAL A 59 -1.42 6.76 -2.82
C VAL A 59 -2.77 7.40 -3.16
N CYS A 60 -3.62 7.65 -2.17
CA CYS A 60 -4.88 8.36 -2.36
C CYS A 60 -4.67 9.87 -2.51
N VAL A 61 -3.70 10.44 -1.80
CA VAL A 61 -3.19 11.81 -1.88
C VAL A 61 -2.07 11.82 -2.90
N ASP A 62 -2.46 11.58 -4.14
CA ASP A 62 -1.62 11.79 -5.30
C ASP A 62 -1.24 13.29 -5.35
N PRO A 63 0.05 13.69 -5.37
CA PRO A 63 0.44 15.08 -5.59
C PRO A 63 0.01 15.65 -6.96
N SER A 64 -0.62 14.85 -7.83
CA SER A 64 -1.29 15.29 -9.08
C SER A 64 -2.82 15.41 -8.99
N THR A 65 -3.43 15.17 -7.83
CA THR A 65 -4.83 15.61 -7.60
C THR A 65 -4.79 16.71 -6.56
N GLN A 66 -5.22 17.90 -7.00
CA GLN A 66 -5.45 19.12 -6.23
C GLN A 66 -5.44 18.86 -4.71
N GLY A 67 -4.37 19.34 -4.07
CA GLY A 67 -4.21 19.25 -2.62
C GLY A 67 -5.41 19.87 -1.88
N LEU A 68 -5.42 19.77 -0.56
CA LEU A 68 -6.46 20.30 0.34
C LEU A 68 -6.75 21.82 0.20
N LYS A 69 -6.19 22.50 -0.80
CA LYS A 69 -6.37 23.92 -1.09
C LYS A 69 -6.23 24.29 -2.57
N ASP A 70 -6.42 23.36 -3.49
CA ASP A 70 -6.21 23.66 -4.91
C ASP A 70 -7.58 23.82 -5.59
N THR A 71 -7.79 25.01 -6.15
CA THR A 71 -9.07 25.48 -6.70
C THR A 71 -9.03 25.39 -8.23
N LYS A 72 -10.05 24.69 -8.74
CA LYS A 72 -10.48 24.47 -10.14
C LYS A 72 -9.66 23.53 -11.00
#